data_AF-A0AAW2MTX7-F1
#
_entry.id   AF-A0AAW2MTX7-F1
#
_cell.length_a   1.000
_cell.length_b   1.000
_cell.length_c   1.000
_cell.angle_alpha   90.00
_cell.angle_beta   90.00
_cell.angle_gamma   90.00
#
_symmetry.space_group_name_H-M   'P 1'
#
loop_
_entity.id
_entity.type
_entity.pdbx_description
1 polymer ?
#
loop_
_entity_poly.entity_id
_entity_poly.type
_entity_poly.pdbx_seq_one_letter_code
_entity_poly.pdbx_strand_id
1 'polypeptide(L)'
;MATNKDELLHELLEREYRDGRIERLMGLDFVPPSVDPATRVQSKDVEIAPEINLSARIFLPANADPSKKVPLLLYFHGGGFIVESAFSAVYHKHLNFLVAEANVVAVSVNYRLAPEHPLPIAFEDSWLSLKWVVSQSTDAGHEKWIQDYADLGRVYLGGDSAGGTIAHNIAMRVGSY
;
A
#
# COMPACT_ATOMS: atom_id res chain seq x y z
N MET A 1 -27.47 12.88 34.00
CA MET A 1 -27.27 13.65 32.76
C MET A 1 -27.08 12.64 31.64
N ALA A 2 -27.88 12.71 30.57
CA ALA A 2 -27.66 11.86 29.41
C ALA A 2 -26.35 12.30 28.74
N THR A 3 -25.40 11.39 28.57
CA THR A 3 -24.17 11.64 27.82
C THR A 3 -24.53 11.93 26.37
N ASN A 4 -24.07 13.07 25.85
CA ASN A 4 -24.27 13.42 24.45
C ASN A 4 -23.41 12.49 23.57
N LYS A 5 -24.05 11.57 22.86
CA LYS A 5 -23.36 10.57 22.02
C LYS A 5 -22.69 11.20 20.80
N ASP A 6 -23.26 12.28 20.28
CA ASP A 6 -22.74 13.04 19.13
C ASP A 6 -21.66 14.05 19.53
N GLU A 7 -21.17 14.00 20.77
CA GLU A 7 -20.06 14.85 21.18
C GLU A 7 -18.79 14.45 20.43
N LEU A 8 -18.29 15.36 19.61
CA LEU A 8 -17.01 15.25 18.91
C LEU A 8 -15.87 15.29 19.93
N LEU A 9 -15.04 14.24 19.95
CA LEU A 9 -13.86 14.15 20.82
C LEU A 9 -12.61 14.74 20.15
N HIS A 10 -12.42 14.44 18.86
CA HIS A 10 -11.25 14.85 18.08
C HIS A 10 -11.62 15.04 16.61
N GLU A 11 -11.04 16.06 15.96
CA GLU A 11 -11.18 16.31 14.53
C GLU A 11 -9.83 16.72 13.93
N LEU A 12 -9.35 15.93 12.96
CA LEU A 12 -8.16 16.25 12.17
C LEU A 12 -8.33 15.73 10.73
N LEU A 13 -7.96 14.46 10.49
CA LEU A 13 -8.17 13.74 9.22
C LEU A 13 -9.48 12.92 9.25
N GLU A 14 -9.99 12.69 10.45
CA GLU A 14 -11.24 12.02 10.77
C GLU A 14 -11.90 12.75 11.94
N ARG A 15 -13.18 12.47 12.15
CA ARG A 15 -13.92 12.84 13.36
C ARG A 15 -14.13 11.60 14.21
N GLU A 16 -13.71 11.69 15.46
CA GLU A 16 -14.00 10.68 16.47
C GLU A 16 -15.10 11.20 17.40
N TYR A 17 -16.18 10.43 17.53
CA TYR A 17 -17.31 10.76 18.39
C TYR A 17 -17.23 10.00 19.71
N ARG A 18 -17.83 10.53 20.78
CA ARG A 18 -17.80 9.93 22.13
C ARG A 18 -18.34 8.50 22.19
N ASP A 19 -19.19 8.12 21.25
CA ASP A 19 -19.74 6.77 21.13
C ASP A 19 -18.85 5.78 20.36
N GLY A 20 -17.66 6.22 19.92
CA GLY A 20 -16.69 5.42 19.17
C GLY A 20 -16.91 5.41 17.66
N ARG A 21 -17.92 6.14 17.15
CA ARG A 21 -18.07 6.34 15.69
C ARG A 21 -16.85 7.12 15.17
N ILE A 22 -16.36 6.70 14.02
CA ILE A 22 -15.31 7.40 13.26
C ILE A 22 -15.88 7.78 11.91
N GLU A 23 -15.65 9.03 11.50
CA GLU A 23 -15.99 9.55 10.18
C GLU A 23 -14.70 10.07 9.53
N ARG A 24 -14.19 9.34 8.52
CA ARG A 24 -13.02 9.77 7.76
C ARG A 24 -13.41 10.92 6.82
N LEU A 25 -12.71 12.04 6.91
CA LEU A 25 -13.01 13.25 6.12
C LEU A 25 -12.29 13.27 4.77
N MET A 26 -11.33 12.36 4.57
CA MET A 26 -10.54 12.24 3.34
C MET A 26 -10.10 10.80 3.10
N GLY A 27 -9.55 10.54 1.91
CA GLY A 27 -9.01 9.22 1.53
C GLY A 27 -10.08 8.15 1.28
N LEU A 28 -11.34 8.56 1.05
CA LEU A 28 -12.46 7.66 0.77
C LEU A 28 -12.65 7.39 -0.73
N ASP A 29 -11.99 8.15 -1.59
CA ASP A 29 -12.08 7.95 -3.03
C ASP A 29 -11.50 6.59 -3.42
N PHE A 30 -12.18 5.90 -4.30
CA PHE A 30 -11.73 4.63 -4.87
C PHE A 30 -11.57 4.79 -6.39
N VAL A 31 -10.39 4.44 -6.89
CA VAL A 31 -10.13 4.34 -8.33
C VAL A 31 -9.97 2.85 -8.68
N PRO A 32 -10.71 2.31 -9.65
CA PRO A 32 -10.51 0.93 -10.09
C PRO A 32 -9.14 0.75 -10.76
N PRO A 33 -8.57 -0.46 -10.74
CA PRO A 33 -7.36 -0.75 -11.49
C PRO A 33 -7.63 -0.53 -12.99
N SER A 34 -6.68 0.08 -13.67
CA SER A 34 -6.84 0.53 -15.05
C SER A 34 -5.49 0.62 -15.77
N VAL A 35 -5.56 0.96 -17.06
CA VAL A 35 -4.41 1.42 -17.84
C VAL A 35 -4.46 2.94 -17.86
N ASP A 36 -3.46 3.58 -17.25
CA ASP A 36 -3.40 5.03 -17.16
C ASP A 36 -3.20 5.65 -18.56
N PRO A 37 -4.01 6.64 -18.97
CA PRO A 37 -3.94 7.18 -20.32
C PRO A 37 -2.67 8.00 -20.58
N ALA A 38 -2.08 8.62 -19.55
CA ALA A 38 -0.92 9.49 -19.70
C ALA A 38 0.39 8.70 -19.71
N THR A 39 0.53 7.75 -18.79
CA THR A 39 1.75 6.99 -18.54
C THR A 39 1.74 5.60 -19.15
N ARG A 40 0.55 5.10 -19.54
CA ARG A 40 0.32 3.72 -20.03
C ARG A 40 0.66 2.63 -19.00
N VAL A 41 0.90 3.02 -17.74
CA VAL A 41 1.06 2.09 -16.62
C VAL A 41 -0.23 1.29 -16.45
N GLN A 42 -0.08 -0.01 -16.29
CA GLN A 42 -1.19 -0.92 -16.04
C GLN A 42 -1.25 -1.21 -14.55
N SER A 43 -2.45 -1.35 -13.99
CA SER A 43 -2.61 -1.73 -12.59
C SER A 43 -3.60 -2.87 -12.41
N LYS A 44 -3.43 -3.62 -11.32
CA LYS A 44 -4.38 -4.64 -10.87
C LYS A 44 -4.35 -4.76 -9.35
N ASP A 45 -5.46 -5.17 -8.77
CA ASP A 45 -5.56 -5.43 -7.33
C ASP A 45 -5.34 -6.92 -7.04
N VAL A 46 -4.69 -7.21 -5.92
CA VAL A 46 -4.36 -8.56 -5.46
C VAL A 46 -4.61 -8.69 -3.96
N GLU A 47 -4.94 -9.89 -3.51
CA GLU A 47 -5.00 -10.23 -2.09
C GLU A 47 -3.66 -10.80 -1.64
N ILE A 48 -3.11 -10.26 -0.55
CA ILE A 48 -1.88 -10.74 0.08
C ILE A 48 -2.22 -11.75 1.18
N ALA A 49 -3.21 -11.43 2.00
CA ALA A 49 -3.71 -12.25 3.09
C ALA A 49 -5.22 -12.01 3.26
N PRO A 50 -6.07 -12.78 2.56
CA PRO A 50 -7.53 -12.58 2.53
C PRO A 50 -8.17 -12.65 3.92
N GLU A 51 -7.63 -13.47 4.82
CA GLU A 51 -8.13 -13.69 6.17
C GLU A 51 -8.08 -12.46 7.08
N ILE A 52 -7.25 -11.47 6.73
CA ILE A 52 -7.14 -10.18 7.42
C ILE A 52 -7.48 -9.00 6.50
N ASN A 53 -8.05 -9.27 5.32
CA ASN A 53 -8.36 -8.27 4.31
C ASN A 53 -7.13 -7.43 3.89
N LEU A 54 -5.94 -8.04 3.89
CA LEU A 54 -4.72 -7.38 3.43
C LEU A 54 -4.57 -7.57 1.93
N SER A 55 -4.53 -6.47 1.21
CA SER A 55 -4.47 -6.41 -0.25
C SER A 55 -3.41 -5.41 -0.71
N ALA A 56 -3.15 -5.41 -2.01
CA ALA A 56 -2.29 -4.43 -2.64
C ALA A 56 -2.76 -4.11 -4.06
N ARG A 57 -2.31 -2.97 -4.58
CA ARG A 57 -2.36 -2.67 -6.02
C ARG A 57 -0.97 -2.83 -6.62
N ILE A 58 -0.87 -3.66 -7.64
CA ILE A 58 0.36 -3.78 -8.43
C ILE A 58 0.27 -2.83 -9.62
N PHE A 59 1.36 -2.13 -9.90
CA PHE A 59 1.54 -1.28 -11.06
C PHE A 59 2.69 -1.81 -11.93
N LEU A 60 2.42 -1.94 -13.23
CA LEU A 60 3.34 -2.47 -14.23
C LEU A 60 3.67 -1.36 -15.24
N PRO A 61 4.96 -1.03 -15.47
CA PRO A 61 5.34 0.03 -16.38
C PRO A 61 5.00 -0.35 -17.83
N ALA A 62 4.75 0.65 -18.67
CA ALA A 62 4.27 0.44 -20.04
C ALA A 62 5.24 -0.36 -20.94
N ASN A 63 6.53 -0.27 -20.64
CA ASN A 63 7.64 -0.93 -21.33
C ASN A 63 8.07 -2.25 -20.66
N ALA A 64 7.22 -2.86 -19.83
CA ALA A 64 7.50 -4.13 -19.17
C ALA A 64 7.81 -5.24 -20.19
N ASP A 65 8.98 -5.86 -20.05
CA ASP A 65 9.51 -6.91 -20.93
C ASP A 65 9.95 -8.10 -20.05
N PRO A 66 9.36 -9.31 -20.22
CA PRO A 66 9.74 -10.47 -19.40
C PRO A 66 11.21 -10.88 -19.55
N SER A 67 11.88 -10.49 -20.65
CA SER A 67 13.31 -10.75 -20.86
C SER A 67 14.21 -9.78 -20.12
N LYS A 68 13.67 -8.65 -19.64
CA LYS A 68 14.40 -7.57 -18.95
C LYS A 68 13.64 -7.11 -17.72
N LYS A 69 13.70 -7.94 -16.68
CA LYS A 69 13.10 -7.64 -15.38
C LYS A 69 13.61 -6.32 -14.80
N VAL A 70 12.68 -5.54 -14.27
CA VAL A 70 12.92 -4.23 -13.65
C VAL A 70 12.90 -4.35 -12.13
N PRO A 71 13.48 -3.40 -11.37
CA PRO A 71 13.37 -3.43 -9.92
C PRO A 71 11.92 -3.43 -9.41
N LEU A 72 11.74 -3.91 -8.18
CA LEU A 72 10.45 -3.84 -7.49
C LEU A 72 10.47 -2.74 -6.42
N LEU A 73 9.42 -1.94 -6.37
CA LEU A 73 9.14 -0.99 -5.30
C LEU A 73 7.95 -1.49 -4.46
N LEU A 74 8.18 -1.81 -3.18
CA LEU A 74 7.11 -2.01 -2.22
C LEU A 74 6.78 -0.66 -1.58
N TYR A 75 5.60 -0.13 -1.90
CA TYR A 75 5.17 1.22 -1.52
C TYR A 75 4.12 1.19 -0.41
N PHE A 76 4.27 2.07 0.57
CA PHE A 76 3.31 2.29 1.65
C PHE A 76 2.79 3.72 1.58
N HIS A 77 1.47 3.87 1.47
CA HIS A 77 0.87 5.20 1.42
C HIS A 77 0.97 5.93 2.76
N GLY A 78 1.00 7.27 2.74
CA GLY A 78 0.80 8.13 3.91
C GLY A 78 -0.66 8.16 4.38
N GLY A 79 -1.03 9.20 5.14
CA GLY A 79 -2.38 9.32 5.74
C GLY A 79 -2.41 9.11 7.26
N GLY A 80 -1.28 9.30 7.93
CA GLY A 80 -1.22 9.30 9.39
C GLY A 80 -1.58 7.97 10.05
N PHE A 81 -1.51 6.85 9.30
CA PHE A 81 -2.02 5.52 9.67
C PHE A 81 -3.54 5.42 9.78
N ILE A 82 -4.28 6.45 9.37
CA ILE A 82 -5.69 6.63 9.70
C ILE A 82 -6.57 6.74 8.45
N VAL A 83 -6.06 7.40 7.40
CA VAL A 83 -6.79 7.64 6.14
C VAL A 83 -5.98 7.18 4.93
N GLU A 84 -6.60 7.32 3.76
CA GLU A 84 -6.09 6.92 2.45
C GLU A 84 -6.01 5.40 2.25
N SER A 85 -5.75 5.00 1.03
CA SER A 85 -5.63 3.60 0.63
C SER A 85 -4.71 3.46 -0.56
N ALA A 86 -4.26 2.22 -0.84
CA ALA A 86 -3.58 1.89 -2.09
C ALA A 86 -4.47 2.11 -3.34
N PHE A 87 -5.79 2.25 -3.14
CA PHE A 87 -6.80 2.42 -4.17
C PHE A 87 -7.28 3.87 -4.33
N SER A 88 -6.77 4.79 -3.52
CA SER A 88 -7.12 6.20 -3.55
C SER A 88 -6.68 6.89 -4.83
N ALA A 89 -7.40 7.95 -5.22
CA ALA A 89 -7.04 8.74 -6.39
C ALA A 89 -5.67 9.40 -6.26
N VAL A 90 -5.30 9.84 -5.06
CA VAL A 90 -4.02 10.49 -4.76
C VAL A 90 -2.87 9.53 -5.00
N TYR A 91 -2.89 8.35 -4.36
CA TYR A 91 -1.80 7.39 -4.49
C TYR A 91 -1.81 6.64 -5.81
N HIS A 92 -2.98 6.39 -6.40
CA HIS A 92 -3.07 5.81 -7.74
C HIS A 92 -2.39 6.71 -8.78
N LYS A 93 -2.71 8.01 -8.77
CA LYS A 93 -2.06 8.99 -9.66
C LYS A 93 -0.56 9.09 -9.39
N HIS A 94 -0.17 9.20 -8.12
CA HIS A 94 1.25 9.27 -7.76
C HIS A 94 2.04 8.07 -8.28
N LEU A 95 1.53 6.86 -8.08
CA LEU A 95 2.23 5.65 -8.50
C LEU A 95 2.23 5.43 -10.02
N ASN A 96 1.21 5.88 -10.76
CA ASN A 96 1.28 5.88 -12.23
C ASN A 96 2.49 6.69 -12.72
N PHE A 97 2.72 7.89 -12.18
CA PHE A 97 3.89 8.69 -12.55
C PHE A 97 5.21 8.07 -12.05
N LEU A 98 5.27 7.67 -10.77
CA LEU A 98 6.49 7.12 -10.18
C LEU A 98 6.96 5.86 -10.90
N VAL A 99 6.04 4.94 -11.23
CA VAL A 99 6.33 3.70 -11.94
C VAL A 99 6.85 3.97 -13.35
N ALA A 100 6.25 4.93 -14.05
CA ALA A 100 6.67 5.30 -15.40
C ALA A 100 8.05 5.97 -15.42
N GLU A 101 8.34 6.85 -14.46
CA GLU A 101 9.61 7.57 -14.39
C GLU A 101 10.76 6.69 -13.89
N ALA A 102 10.53 5.89 -12.85
CA ALA A 102 11.55 5.04 -12.25
C ALA A 102 11.74 3.71 -13.00
N ASN A 103 10.80 3.34 -13.88
CA ASN A 103 10.76 2.07 -14.59
C ASN A 103 10.88 0.88 -13.62
N VAL A 104 9.89 0.74 -12.73
CA VAL A 104 9.83 -0.29 -11.68
C VAL A 104 8.47 -0.99 -11.68
N VAL A 105 8.40 -2.24 -11.22
CA VAL A 105 7.12 -2.82 -10.78
C VAL A 105 6.83 -2.28 -9.39
N ALA A 106 5.69 -1.65 -9.16
CA ALA A 106 5.32 -1.21 -7.80
C ALA A 106 4.23 -2.10 -7.21
N VAL A 107 4.34 -2.42 -5.92
CA VAL A 107 3.32 -3.07 -5.10
C VAL A 107 2.93 -2.08 -4.01
N SER A 108 1.75 -1.46 -4.15
CA SER A 108 1.22 -0.49 -3.18
C SER A 108 0.36 -1.22 -2.15
N VAL A 109 0.81 -1.27 -0.91
CA VAL A 109 0.17 -2.05 0.15
C VAL A 109 -1.02 -1.30 0.75
N ASN A 110 -2.16 -1.97 0.82
CA ASN A 110 -3.36 -1.46 1.49
C ASN A 110 -3.41 -1.97 2.94
N TYR A 111 -2.51 -1.44 3.78
CA TYR A 111 -2.39 -1.86 5.18
C TYR A 111 -3.59 -1.39 6.02
N ARG A 112 -3.89 -2.11 7.09
CA ARG A 112 -5.04 -1.78 7.96
C ARG A 112 -4.79 -0.49 8.75
N LEU A 113 -5.84 0.31 8.89
CA LEU A 113 -5.79 1.66 9.45
C LEU A 113 -6.23 1.68 10.92
N ALA A 114 -5.67 2.63 11.66
CA ALA A 114 -6.18 3.08 12.93
C ALA A 114 -7.47 3.91 12.72
N PRO A 115 -8.32 4.00 13.75
CA PRO A 115 -8.17 3.35 15.06
C PRO A 115 -8.72 1.91 15.13
N GLU A 116 -9.37 1.39 14.08
CA GLU A 116 -9.90 0.02 14.05
C GLU A 116 -8.77 -1.03 14.21
N HIS A 117 -7.59 -0.71 13.68
CA HIS A 117 -6.38 -1.50 13.80
C HIS A 117 -5.20 -0.62 14.25
N PRO A 118 -5.05 -0.38 15.56
CA PRO A 118 -3.97 0.44 16.10
C PRO A 118 -2.59 -0.12 15.74
N LEU A 119 -1.57 0.73 15.82
CA LEU A 119 -0.17 0.27 15.75
C LEU A 119 0.08 -0.80 16.83
N PRO A 120 0.81 -1.90 16.51
CA PRO A 120 1.72 -2.04 15.38
C PRO A 120 1.13 -2.69 14.12
N ILE A 121 -0.19 -2.86 13.98
CA ILE A 121 -0.79 -3.66 12.89
C ILE A 121 -0.34 -3.22 11.49
N ALA A 122 -0.27 -1.92 11.21
CA ALA A 122 0.22 -1.43 9.91
C ALA A 122 1.65 -1.91 9.59
N PHE A 123 2.53 -2.04 10.60
CA PHE A 123 3.88 -2.57 10.43
C PHE A 123 3.89 -4.09 10.21
N GLU A 124 2.99 -4.81 10.87
CA GLU A 124 2.86 -6.27 10.71
C GLU A 124 2.33 -6.63 9.32
N ASP A 125 1.30 -5.92 8.85
CA ASP A 125 0.73 -6.05 7.50
C ASP A 125 1.78 -5.77 6.43
N SER A 126 2.56 -4.72 6.64
CA SER A 126 3.59 -4.29 5.71
C SER A 126 4.78 -5.28 5.71
N TRP A 127 5.12 -5.86 6.87
CA TRP A 127 6.09 -6.96 6.96
C TRP A 127 5.59 -8.23 6.26
N LEU A 128 4.31 -8.57 6.44
CA LEU A 128 3.67 -9.69 5.75
C LEU A 128 3.70 -9.49 4.23
N SER A 129 3.45 -8.26 3.77
CA SER A 129 3.51 -7.88 2.37
C SER A 129 4.91 -8.04 1.77
N LEU A 130 5.96 -7.67 2.51
CA LEU A 130 7.34 -7.91 2.06
C LEU A 130 7.63 -9.42 1.93
N LYS A 131 7.23 -10.23 2.91
CA LYS A 131 7.39 -11.69 2.82
C LYS A 131 6.64 -12.27 1.63
N TRP A 132 5.42 -11.79 1.38
CA TRP A 132 4.61 -12.20 0.23
C TRP A 132 5.27 -11.81 -1.10
N VAL A 133 5.88 -10.62 -1.20
CA VAL A 133 6.64 -10.23 -2.40
C VAL A 133 7.83 -11.17 -2.62
N VAL A 134 8.63 -11.41 -1.58
CA VAL A 134 9.83 -12.27 -1.68
C VAL A 134 9.44 -13.72 -2.00
N SER A 135 8.30 -14.22 -1.49
CA SER A 135 7.84 -15.58 -1.77
C SER A 135 7.51 -15.81 -3.24
N GLN A 136 7.31 -14.76 -4.04
CA GLN A 136 7.07 -14.89 -5.48
C GLN A 136 8.28 -15.48 -6.24
N SER A 137 9.48 -15.45 -5.66
CA SER A 137 10.67 -16.13 -6.19
C SER A 137 10.75 -17.63 -5.86
N THR A 138 9.84 -18.15 -5.05
CA THR A 138 9.81 -19.55 -4.60
C THR A 138 8.66 -20.31 -5.27
N ASP A 139 8.63 -21.64 -5.09
CA ASP A 139 7.55 -22.49 -5.61
C ASP A 139 6.16 -22.16 -5.04
N ALA A 140 6.08 -21.41 -3.94
CA ALA A 140 4.82 -20.92 -3.37
C ALA A 140 4.27 -19.66 -4.08
N GLY A 141 5.09 -19.02 -4.92
CA GLY A 141 4.72 -17.82 -5.67
C GLY A 141 3.68 -18.08 -6.75
N HIS A 142 2.72 -17.18 -6.89
CA HIS A 142 1.64 -17.30 -7.88
C HIS A 142 1.30 -15.97 -8.57
N GLU A 143 1.93 -14.87 -8.18
CA GLU A 143 1.68 -13.56 -8.79
C GLU A 143 2.57 -13.34 -10.04
N LYS A 144 1.97 -13.59 -11.21
CA LYS A 144 2.63 -13.52 -12.52
C LYS A 144 3.30 -12.19 -12.85
N TRP A 145 2.72 -11.05 -12.47
CA TRP A 145 3.35 -9.76 -12.77
C TRP A 145 4.67 -9.58 -12.04
N ILE A 146 4.77 -10.07 -10.81
CA ILE A 146 6.03 -10.05 -10.06
C ILE A 146 6.98 -11.11 -10.62
N GLN A 147 6.49 -12.34 -10.88
CA GLN A 147 7.31 -13.43 -11.40
C GLN A 147 7.92 -13.13 -12.77
N ASP A 148 7.17 -12.49 -13.66
CA ASP A 148 7.58 -12.30 -15.05
C ASP A 148 8.38 -11.00 -15.24
N TYR A 149 8.04 -9.93 -14.50
CA TYR A 149 8.58 -8.59 -14.79
C TYR A 149 9.45 -7.98 -13.68
N ALA A 150 9.40 -8.50 -12.45
CA ALA A 150 10.15 -7.93 -11.33
C ALA A 150 11.44 -8.69 -11.04
N ASP A 151 12.53 -7.95 -10.84
CA ASP A 151 13.82 -8.42 -10.37
C ASP A 151 13.87 -8.34 -8.85
N LEU A 152 13.62 -9.47 -8.19
CA LEU A 152 13.63 -9.57 -6.73
C LEU A 152 15.04 -9.52 -6.11
N GLY A 153 16.10 -9.44 -6.92
CA GLY A 153 17.44 -9.03 -6.46
C GLY A 153 17.55 -7.52 -6.22
N ARG A 154 16.57 -6.73 -6.68
CA ARG A 154 16.51 -5.27 -6.54
C ARG A 154 15.15 -4.83 -6.01
N VAL A 155 14.92 -5.07 -4.72
CA VAL A 155 13.71 -4.63 -4.00
C VAL A 155 13.99 -3.34 -3.23
N TYR A 156 13.17 -2.33 -3.48
CA TYR A 156 13.18 -1.04 -2.80
C TYR A 156 11.95 -0.90 -1.91
N LEU A 157 12.11 -0.27 -0.75
CA LEU A 157 11.02 0.10 0.14
C LEU A 157 10.80 1.60 0.02
N GLY A 158 9.55 2.03 -0.16
CA GLY A 158 9.21 3.43 -0.29
C GLY A 158 7.87 3.77 0.36
N GLY A 159 7.68 5.05 0.64
CA GLY A 159 6.45 5.57 1.21
C GLY A 159 6.65 7.01 1.67
N ASP A 160 5.56 7.74 1.81
CA ASP A 160 5.55 9.12 2.26
C ASP A 160 4.87 9.24 3.63
N SER A 161 5.27 10.24 4.42
CA SER A 161 4.66 10.50 5.74
C SER A 161 4.63 9.24 6.63
N ALA A 162 3.46 8.80 7.10
CA ALA A 162 3.27 7.55 7.83
C ALA A 162 3.82 6.32 7.07
N GLY A 163 3.63 6.25 5.76
CA GLY A 163 4.19 5.20 4.91
C GLY A 163 5.72 5.22 4.86
N GLY A 164 6.33 6.41 4.93
CA GLY A 164 7.78 6.55 5.08
C GLY A 164 8.30 5.97 6.41
N THR A 165 7.54 6.17 7.49
CA THR A 165 7.81 5.53 8.79
C THR A 165 7.72 4.01 8.70
N ILE A 166 6.74 3.46 7.96
CA ILE A 166 6.62 2.02 7.70
C ILE A 166 7.84 1.51 6.93
N ALA A 167 8.19 2.16 5.81
CA ALA A 167 9.33 1.78 4.99
C ALA A 167 10.64 1.74 5.80
N HIS A 168 10.88 2.75 6.65
CA HIS A 168 12.01 2.78 7.56
C HIS A 168 12.02 1.60 8.54
N ASN A 169 10.91 1.34 9.23
CA ASN A 169 10.82 0.27 10.23
C ASN A 169 11.03 -1.11 9.60
N ILE A 170 10.50 -1.35 8.40
CA ILE A 170 10.73 -2.60 7.67
C ILE A 170 12.19 -2.72 7.26
N ALA A 171 12.81 -1.66 6.73
CA ALA A 171 14.23 -1.68 6.37
C ALA A 171 15.11 -2.04 7.58
N MET A 172 14.85 -1.42 8.73
CA MET A 172 15.56 -1.72 9.98
C MET A 172 15.32 -3.16 10.44
N ARG A 173 14.09 -3.69 10.28
CA ARG A 173 13.76 -5.08 10.61
C ARG A 173 14.44 -6.09 9.68
N VAL A 174 14.63 -5.77 8.40
CA VAL A 174 15.39 -6.64 7.48
C VAL A 174 16.86 -6.68 7.88
N GLY A 175 17.46 -5.53 8.15
CA GLY A 175 18.90 -5.43 8.47
C GLY A 175 19.29 -5.97 9.85
N SER A 176 18.34 -6.38 10.68
CA SER A 176 18.61 -7.03 11.97
C SER A 176 18.68 -8.56 11.89
N TYR A 177 18.44 -9.14 10.71
CA TYR A 177 18.65 -10.56 10.39
C TYR A 177 19.95 -10.75 9.58
#